data_AF-A0A924DSA7-F1
#
_entry.id   AF-A0A924DSA7-F1
#
_cell.length_a   1.000
_cell.length_b   1.000
_cell.length_c   1.000
_cell.angle_alpha   90.00
_cell.angle_beta   90.00
_cell.angle_gamma   90.00
#
_symmetry.space_group_name_H-M   'P 1'
#
loop_
_entity.id
_entity.type
_entity.pdbx_description
1 polymer ?
#
loop_
_entity_poly.entity_id
_entity_poly.type
_entity_poly.pdbx_seq_one_letter_code
_entity_poly.pdbx_strand_id
1 'polypeptide(L)'
;MKILLALAISLAAFNSFASGSDAVNKLTSYLPIGSYTGSTDQGTACLVSVSEVNYPKKDIQVRVIEGNNDLTKLVTEGSEFGFKDYKKEFIQIDHTIVGNDDVNYVERIIRTVNAGDNKLYVVVSFSAVFNTNTDTQVAECIINL
;
A
#
# COMPACT_ATOMS: atom_id res chain seq x y z
N MET A 1 19.25 30.54 43.75
CA MET A 1 18.24 29.98 42.84
C MET A 1 18.81 29.95 41.44
N LYS A 2 18.98 28.76 40.84
CA LYS A 2 19.17 28.60 39.40
C LYS A 2 18.31 27.41 38.99
N ILE A 3 17.11 27.73 38.50
CA ILE A 3 16.19 26.78 37.88
C ILE A 3 16.78 26.48 36.50
N LEU A 4 17.26 25.27 36.30
CA LEU A 4 17.62 24.76 34.97
C LEU A 4 16.35 24.18 34.36
N LEU A 5 15.75 24.99 33.50
CA LEU A 5 14.64 24.65 32.63
C LEU A 5 15.17 23.66 31.57
N ALA A 6 14.88 22.38 31.71
CA ALA A 6 15.15 21.41 30.65
C ALA A 6 14.05 21.55 29.59
N LEU A 7 14.47 22.04 28.42
CA LEU A 7 13.64 22.26 27.24
C LEU A 7 12.98 20.95 26.79
N ALA A 8 11.67 21.01 26.57
CA ALA A 8 10.88 19.95 25.97
C ALA A 8 11.41 19.59 24.58
N ILE A 9 11.86 18.35 24.40
CA ILE A 9 12.08 17.77 23.08
C ILE A 9 10.70 17.42 22.54
N SER A 10 10.10 18.37 21.82
CA SER A 10 8.97 18.08 20.96
C SER A 10 9.47 17.15 19.84
N LEU A 11 9.11 15.87 19.93
CA LEU A 11 9.14 14.99 18.76
C LEU A 11 8.05 15.44 17.79
N ALA A 12 8.34 16.48 17.00
CA ALA A 12 7.73 16.60 15.70
C ALA A 12 8.32 15.49 14.84
N ALA A 13 7.64 14.34 14.78
CA ALA A 13 7.89 13.35 13.75
C ALA A 13 7.48 14.00 12.41
N PHE A 14 8.44 14.67 11.77
CA PHE A 14 8.35 15.04 10.38
C PHE A 14 8.19 13.75 9.59
N ASN A 15 6.95 13.41 9.19
CA ASN A 15 6.70 12.43 8.15
C ASN A 15 7.30 13.02 6.87
N SER A 16 8.56 12.71 6.65
CA SER A 16 9.27 13.00 5.42
C SER A 16 8.58 12.18 4.34
N PHE A 17 7.76 12.83 3.52
CA PHE A 17 7.47 12.30 2.19
C PHE A 17 8.84 12.21 1.51
N ALA A 18 9.35 11.00 1.37
CA ALA A 18 10.63 10.77 0.72
C ALA A 18 10.46 11.04 -0.78
N SER A 19 10.50 12.31 -1.18
CA SER A 19 10.71 12.70 -2.57
C SER A 19 12.12 12.27 -2.96
N GLY A 20 12.27 11.07 -3.53
CA GLY A 20 13.58 10.58 -3.98
C GLY A 20 13.73 9.07 -4.12
N SER A 21 12.79 8.26 -3.65
CA SER A 21 12.82 6.81 -3.91
C SER A 21 11.71 6.45 -4.88
N ASP A 22 12.03 5.73 -5.95
CA ASP A 22 11.06 5.18 -6.88
C ASP A 22 10.11 4.19 -6.16
N ALA A 23 8.80 4.41 -6.30
CA ALA A 23 7.74 3.60 -5.70
C ALA A 23 7.89 2.11 -6.04
N VAL A 24 8.28 1.81 -7.28
CA VAL A 24 8.51 0.45 -7.77
C VAL A 24 9.67 -0.19 -7.02
N ASN A 25 10.83 0.47 -7.02
CA ASN A 25 12.01 -0.01 -6.31
C ASN A 25 11.75 -0.21 -4.81
N LYS A 26 11.03 0.72 -4.17
CA LYS A 26 10.64 0.55 -2.76
C LYS A 26 9.73 -0.65 -2.60
N LEU A 27 8.71 -0.81 -3.44
CA LEU A 27 7.81 -1.96 -3.40
C LEU A 27 8.51 -3.30 -3.49
N THR A 28 9.30 -3.46 -4.55
CA THR A 28 9.97 -4.72 -4.84
C THR A 28 11.07 -5.08 -3.84
N SER A 29 11.51 -4.13 -3.00
CA SER A 29 12.50 -4.40 -1.94
C SER A 29 11.96 -5.26 -0.79
N TYR A 30 10.64 -5.31 -0.60
CA TYR A 30 10.00 -6.11 0.46
C TYR A 30 8.91 -7.04 -0.07
N LEU A 31 8.32 -6.76 -1.24
CA LEU A 31 7.41 -7.66 -1.95
C LEU A 31 7.97 -7.89 -3.36
N PRO A 32 8.94 -8.81 -3.51
CA PRO A 32 9.58 -9.07 -4.80
C PRO A 32 8.59 -9.56 -5.87
N ILE A 33 9.03 -9.51 -7.13
CA ILE A 33 8.30 -10.15 -8.24
C ILE A 33 8.20 -11.64 -7.98
N GLY A 34 7.00 -12.19 -8.07
CA GLY A 34 6.75 -13.58 -7.72
C GLY A 34 5.27 -13.89 -7.48
N SER A 35 5.03 -15.10 -7.01
CA SER A 35 3.71 -15.59 -6.61
C SER A 35 3.82 -16.17 -5.22
N TYR A 36 2.92 -15.75 -4.33
CA TYR A 36 2.96 -16.05 -2.92
C TYR A 36 1.60 -16.57 -2.48
N THR A 37 1.56 -17.74 -1.86
CA THR A 37 0.36 -18.27 -1.23
C THR A 37 0.36 -17.88 0.24
N GLY A 38 -0.81 -17.56 0.77
CA GLY A 38 -0.96 -17.11 2.15
C GLY A 38 -2.33 -17.44 2.71
N SER A 39 -2.64 -16.81 3.83
CA SER A 39 -3.98 -16.82 4.41
C SER A 39 -4.35 -15.46 4.97
N THR A 40 -5.64 -15.18 5.07
CA THR A 40 -6.15 -14.03 5.85
C THR A 40 -6.02 -14.29 7.34
N ASP A 41 -6.32 -13.28 8.17
CA ASP A 41 -6.38 -13.44 9.63
C ASP A 41 -7.48 -14.44 10.07
N GLN A 42 -8.51 -14.66 9.24
CA GLN A 42 -9.56 -15.65 9.51
C GLN A 42 -9.21 -17.06 8.97
N GLY A 43 -8.02 -17.24 8.37
CA GLY A 43 -7.57 -18.53 7.84
C GLY A 43 -8.08 -18.86 6.44
N THR A 44 -8.65 -17.89 5.71
CA THR A 44 -9.04 -18.06 4.31
C THR A 44 -7.79 -18.10 3.44
N ALA A 45 -7.67 -19.09 2.56
CA ALA A 45 -6.54 -19.16 1.63
C ALA A 45 -6.57 -18.00 0.63
N CYS A 46 -5.40 -17.44 0.34
CA CYS A 46 -5.26 -16.33 -0.60
C CYS A 46 -3.98 -16.46 -1.44
N LEU A 47 -3.93 -15.74 -2.56
CA LEU A 47 -2.81 -15.68 -3.47
C LEU A 47 -2.44 -14.22 -3.74
N VAL A 48 -1.14 -13.90 -3.67
CA VAL A 48 -0.59 -12.62 -4.10
C VAL A 48 0.33 -12.87 -5.28
N SER A 49 0.07 -12.20 -6.40
CA SER A 49 0.92 -12.23 -7.59
C SER A 49 1.48 -10.83 -7.87
N VAL A 50 2.78 -10.76 -8.11
CA VAL A 50 3.53 -9.53 -8.34
C VAL A 50 4.29 -9.69 -9.65
N SER A 51 4.00 -8.83 -10.62
CA SER A 51 4.61 -8.90 -11.96
C SER A 51 4.97 -7.53 -12.49
N GLU A 52 6.13 -7.45 -13.17
CA GLU A 52 6.46 -6.28 -13.98
C GLU A 52 5.54 -6.24 -15.21
N VAL A 53 4.98 -5.07 -15.48
CA VAL A 53 4.12 -4.80 -16.63
C VAL A 53 4.52 -3.47 -17.25
N ASN A 54 4.14 -3.31 -18.53
CA ASN A 54 4.52 -2.19 -19.39
C ASN A 54 6.04 -2.11 -19.65
N TYR A 55 6.41 -1.91 -20.92
CA TYR A 55 7.80 -1.67 -21.31
C TYR A 55 7.79 -0.47 -22.25
N PRO A 56 8.71 0.51 -22.10
CA PRO A 56 9.90 0.51 -21.24
C PRO A 56 9.71 1.04 -19.80
N LYS A 57 8.51 1.52 -19.45
CA LYS A 57 8.20 1.99 -18.09
C LYS A 57 7.95 0.81 -17.17
N LYS A 58 8.80 0.60 -16.16
CA LYS A 58 8.73 -0.57 -15.28
C LYS A 58 7.64 -0.41 -14.24
N ASP A 59 6.39 -0.66 -14.61
CA ASP A 59 5.29 -0.65 -13.65
C ASP A 59 5.17 -2.03 -12.98
N ILE A 60 4.70 -2.09 -11.75
CA ILE A 60 4.45 -3.34 -11.02
C ILE A 60 2.95 -3.54 -10.84
N GLN A 61 2.43 -4.64 -11.37
CA GLN A 61 1.09 -5.11 -11.08
C GLN A 61 1.11 -5.99 -9.84
N VAL A 62 0.33 -5.63 -8.82
CA VAL A 62 0.06 -6.46 -7.64
C VAL A 62 -1.39 -6.93 -7.72
N ARG A 63 -1.60 -8.23 -7.76
CA ARG A 63 -2.91 -8.88 -7.76
C ARG A 63 -3.08 -9.73 -6.51
N VAL A 64 -4.19 -9.55 -5.80
CA VAL A 64 -4.55 -10.33 -4.60
C VAL A 64 -5.87 -11.04 -4.86
N ILE A 65 -5.86 -12.36 -4.71
CA ILE A 65 -7.04 -13.22 -4.83
C ILE A 65 -7.36 -13.81 -3.47
N GLU A 66 -8.56 -13.52 -2.97
CA GLU A 66 -9.07 -13.95 -1.67
C GLU A 66 -10.55 -14.33 -1.82
N GLY A 67 -10.86 -15.63 -1.77
CA GLY A 67 -12.22 -16.10 -2.02
C GLY A 67 -12.73 -15.67 -3.41
N ASN A 68 -13.78 -14.83 -3.44
CA ASN A 68 -14.34 -14.26 -4.67
C ASN A 68 -13.75 -12.88 -5.04
N ASN A 69 -12.91 -12.32 -4.17
CA ASN A 69 -12.26 -11.04 -4.43
C ASN A 69 -11.01 -11.27 -5.27
N ASP A 70 -10.92 -10.57 -6.39
CA ASP A 70 -9.76 -10.59 -7.28
C ASP A 70 -9.42 -9.14 -7.64
N LEU A 71 -8.56 -8.54 -6.81
CA LEU A 71 -8.24 -7.13 -6.90
C LEU A 71 -6.83 -6.93 -7.40
N THR A 72 -6.66 -5.89 -8.22
CA THR A 72 -5.37 -5.54 -8.82
C THR A 72 -5.08 -4.07 -8.62
N LYS A 73 -3.83 -3.75 -8.25
CA LYS A 73 -3.28 -2.39 -8.26
C LYS A 73 -2.04 -2.34 -9.14
N LEU A 74 -1.93 -1.28 -9.94
CA LEU A 74 -0.70 -0.93 -10.66
C LEU A 74 0.11 0.07 -9.83
N VAL A 75 1.40 -0.18 -9.64
CA VAL A 75 2.37 0.72 -9.02
C VAL A 75 3.29 1.21 -10.11
N THR A 76 3.24 2.52 -10.39
CA THR A 76 3.99 3.12 -11.49
C THR A 76 5.26 3.79 -11.01
N GLU A 77 6.28 3.81 -11.86
CA GLU A 77 7.55 4.47 -11.57
C GLU A 77 7.32 5.97 -11.30
N GLY A 78 7.89 6.46 -10.18
CA GLY A 78 7.76 7.88 -9.79
C GLY A 78 6.39 8.30 -9.21
N SER A 79 5.49 7.36 -8.93
CA SER A 79 4.27 7.66 -8.16
C SER A 79 4.57 8.22 -6.78
N GLU A 80 3.64 9.02 -6.26
CA GLU A 80 3.63 9.38 -4.84
C GLU A 80 3.23 8.16 -3.99
N PHE A 81 3.97 7.93 -2.90
CA PHE A 81 3.67 6.87 -1.94
C PHE A 81 4.20 7.25 -0.55
N GLY A 82 3.63 6.62 0.46
CA GLY A 82 4.11 6.66 1.84
C GLY A 82 4.97 5.44 2.15
N PHE A 83 6.04 5.65 2.90
CA PHE A 83 6.86 4.56 3.42
C PHE A 83 7.24 4.80 4.87
N LYS A 84 7.23 3.73 5.68
CA LYS A 84 7.72 3.74 7.06
C LYS A 84 8.73 2.62 7.25
N ASP A 85 10.03 2.96 7.20
CA ASP A 85 11.14 1.99 7.28
C ASP A 85 11.03 1.06 8.49
N TYR A 86 10.70 1.60 9.68
CA TYR A 86 10.65 0.82 10.93
C TYR A 86 9.58 -0.28 10.94
N LYS A 87 8.50 -0.13 10.16
CA LYS A 87 7.46 -1.15 9.98
C LYS A 87 7.61 -1.94 8.69
N LYS A 88 8.58 -1.57 7.85
CA LYS A 88 8.63 -1.94 6.43
C LYS A 88 7.24 -1.80 5.78
N GLU A 89 6.58 -0.69 6.10
CA GLU A 89 5.24 -0.40 5.62
C GLU A 89 5.33 0.49 4.38
N PHE A 90 4.63 0.08 3.34
CA PHE A 90 4.43 0.90 2.15
C PHE A 90 2.96 1.10 1.92
N ILE A 91 2.60 2.27 1.43
CA ILE A 91 1.25 2.58 0.99
C ILE A 91 1.32 3.45 -0.26
N GLN A 92 0.64 3.04 -1.31
CA GLN A 92 0.37 3.91 -2.46
C GLN A 92 -1.13 3.98 -2.67
N ILE A 93 -1.61 5.21 -2.86
CA ILE A 93 -3.01 5.54 -3.07
C ILE A 93 -3.11 6.30 -4.38
N ASP A 94 -3.89 5.78 -5.32
CA ASP A 94 -4.27 6.53 -6.51
C ASP A 94 -5.71 6.99 -6.34
N HIS A 95 -5.92 8.30 -6.40
CA HIS A 95 -7.24 8.92 -6.29
C HIS A 95 -7.59 9.60 -7.61
N THR A 96 -8.71 9.25 -8.21
CA THR A 96 -9.21 9.83 -9.47
C THR A 96 -10.60 10.40 -9.25
N ILE A 97 -10.74 11.72 -9.41
CA ILE A 97 -12.05 12.40 -9.35
C ILE A 97 -12.84 12.05 -10.61
N VAL A 98 -14.13 11.74 -10.45
CA VAL A 98 -15.03 11.35 -11.54
C VAL A 98 -16.21 12.30 -11.61
N GLY A 99 -16.25 13.15 -12.64
CA GLY A 99 -17.28 14.17 -12.81
C GLY A 99 -16.77 15.57 -12.45
N ASN A 100 -17.68 16.53 -12.30
CA ASN A 100 -17.33 17.94 -12.11
C ASN A 100 -17.22 18.37 -10.66
N ASP A 101 -17.67 17.52 -9.72
CA ASP A 101 -17.73 17.83 -8.30
C ASP A 101 -16.78 16.87 -7.55
N ASP A 102 -15.98 17.38 -6.62
CA ASP A 102 -14.96 16.64 -5.86
C ASP A 102 -15.52 15.55 -4.91
N VAL A 103 -16.83 15.30 -4.96
CA VAL A 103 -17.53 14.30 -4.13
C VAL A 103 -17.54 12.90 -4.74
N ASN A 104 -17.26 12.79 -6.04
CA ASN A 104 -17.26 11.53 -6.77
C ASN A 104 -15.83 11.13 -7.11
N TYR A 105 -15.39 9.97 -6.66
CA TYR A 105 -14.03 9.54 -6.90
C TYR A 105 -13.89 8.01 -6.91
N VAL A 106 -12.82 7.57 -7.56
CA VAL A 106 -12.34 6.20 -7.50
C VAL A 106 -10.97 6.22 -6.84
N GLU A 107 -10.82 5.40 -5.80
CA GLU A 107 -9.58 5.21 -5.06
C GLU A 107 -9.09 3.77 -5.20
N ARG A 108 -7.78 3.62 -5.41
CA ARG A 108 -7.11 2.32 -5.43
C ARG A 108 -5.91 2.35 -4.53
N ILE A 109 -5.80 1.38 -3.62
CA ILE A 109 -4.74 1.32 -2.63
C ILE A 109 -3.99 0.00 -2.77
N ILE A 110 -2.67 0.07 -2.63
CA ILE A 110 -1.83 -1.05 -2.21
C ILE A 110 -1.18 -0.67 -0.89
N ARG A 111 -1.26 -1.55 0.11
CA ARG A 111 -0.55 -1.40 1.37
C ARG A 111 0.14 -2.70 1.73
N THR A 112 1.38 -2.59 2.18
CA THR A 112 2.09 -3.71 2.79
C THR A 112 2.51 -3.37 4.21
N VAL A 113 2.55 -4.35 5.09
CA VAL A 113 3.04 -4.20 6.47
C VAL A 113 3.76 -5.46 6.90
N ASN A 114 4.91 -5.31 7.55
CA ASN A 114 5.57 -6.45 8.20
C ASN A 114 4.69 -6.95 9.37
N ALA A 115 4.31 -8.22 9.32
CA ALA A 115 3.47 -8.87 10.32
C ALA A 115 4.29 -9.68 11.36
N GLY A 116 5.63 -9.57 11.34
CA GLY A 116 6.54 -10.37 12.18
C GLY A 116 6.92 -11.69 11.50
N ASP A 117 7.90 -12.43 12.04
CA ASP A 117 8.29 -13.79 11.60
C ASP A 117 8.34 -14.02 10.08
N ASN A 118 9.00 -13.15 9.31
CA ASN A 118 9.06 -13.19 7.84
C ASN A 118 7.68 -13.19 7.15
N LYS A 119 6.66 -12.65 7.79
CA LYS A 119 5.32 -12.49 7.22
C LYS A 119 5.09 -11.07 6.75
N LEU A 120 4.42 -10.94 5.62
CA LEU A 120 4.00 -9.67 5.06
C LEU A 120 2.49 -9.66 4.87
N TYR A 121 1.83 -8.69 5.48
CA TYR A 121 0.42 -8.38 5.21
C TYR A 121 0.36 -7.56 3.93
N VAL A 122 -0.39 -8.01 2.93
CA VAL A 122 -0.58 -7.33 1.65
C VAL A 122 -2.07 -7.05 1.46
N VAL A 123 -2.42 -5.79 1.24
CA VAL A 123 -3.80 -5.35 0.99
C VAL A 123 -3.86 -4.63 -0.33
N VAL A 124 -4.79 -5.06 -1.19
CA VAL A 124 -5.25 -4.27 -2.32
C VAL A 124 -6.69 -3.88 -2.05
N SER A 125 -7.02 -2.60 -2.21
CA SER A 125 -8.40 -2.14 -2.13
C SER A 125 -8.78 -1.27 -3.32
N PHE A 126 -10.08 -1.28 -3.61
CA PHE A 126 -10.75 -0.45 -4.57
C PHE A 126 -11.97 0.16 -3.90
N SER A 127 -12.14 1.47 -4.02
CA SER A 127 -13.33 2.18 -3.54
C SER A 127 -13.85 3.07 -4.66
N ALA A 128 -15.15 3.00 -4.93
CA ALA A 128 -15.86 3.90 -5.81
C ALA A 128 -16.93 4.64 -5.02
N VAL A 129 -16.77 5.96 -4.92
CA VAL A 129 -17.67 6.85 -4.20
C VAL A 129 -18.40 7.70 -5.22
N PHE A 130 -19.74 7.62 -5.22
CA PHE A 130 -20.62 8.41 -6.05
C PHE A 130 -21.74 9.02 -5.19
N ASN A 131 -21.64 10.31 -4.90
CA ASN A 131 -22.50 11.06 -3.99
C ASN A 131 -22.57 10.39 -2.61
N THR A 132 -23.73 9.81 -2.24
CA THR A 132 -23.94 9.10 -0.97
C THR A 132 -23.70 7.60 -1.06
N ASN A 133 -23.39 7.08 -2.25
CA ASN A 133 -23.18 5.66 -2.47
C ASN A 133 -21.69 5.34 -2.49
N THR A 134 -21.32 4.30 -1.76
CA THR A 134 -19.95 3.80 -1.73
C THR A 134 -19.96 2.31 -2.03
N ASP A 135 -19.14 1.90 -2.99
CA ASP A 135 -18.81 0.50 -3.24
C ASP A 135 -17.32 0.29 -2.93
N THR A 136 -17.02 -0.54 -1.94
CA THR A 136 -15.65 -0.81 -1.49
C THR A 136 -15.39 -2.30 -1.52
N GLN A 137 -14.28 -2.67 -2.18
CA GLN A 137 -13.77 -4.02 -2.22
C GLN A 137 -12.36 -4.03 -1.63
N VAL A 138 -12.09 -5.04 -0.80
CA VAL A 138 -10.79 -5.24 -0.16
C VAL A 138 -10.41 -6.71 -0.32
N ALA A 139 -9.16 -6.94 -0.71
CA ALA A 139 -8.55 -8.24 -0.74
C ALA A 139 -7.27 -8.17 0.09
N GLU A 140 -7.17 -9.03 1.09
CA GLU A 140 -6.05 -9.07 2.02
C GLU A 140 -5.39 -10.45 2.01
N CYS A 141 -4.08 -10.47 2.25
CA CYS A 141 -3.35 -11.73 2.34
C CYS A 141 -2.11 -11.60 3.22
N ILE A 142 -1.92 -12.55 4.13
CA ILE A 142 -0.68 -12.71 4.89
C ILE A 142 0.14 -13.78 4.19
N ILE A 143 1.27 -13.36 3.63
CA ILE A 143 2.20 -14.23 2.93
C ILE A 143 3.48 -14.43 3.75
N ASN A 144 4.20 -15.52 3.49
CA ASN A 144 5.56 -15.72 3.96
C ASN A 144 6.54 -15.21 2.88
N LEU A 145 7.53 -14.42 3.29
CA LEU A 145 8.60 -13.88 2.44
C LEU A 145 9.85 -14.78 2.45
#